data_AF-V9I692-F1
#
_entry.id   AF-V9I692-F1
#
_cell.length_a   1.000
_cell.length_b   1.000
_cell.length_c   1.000
_cell.angle_alpha   90.00
_cell.angle_beta   90.00
_cell.angle_gamma   90.00
#
_symmetry.space_group_name_H-M   'P 1'
#
loop_
_entity.id
_entity.type
_entity.pdbx_description
1 polymer ?
#
loop_
_entity_poly.entity_id
_entity_poly.type
_entity_poly.pdbx_seq_one_letter_code
_entity_poly.pdbx_strand_id
1 'polypeptide(L)'
;MYINNIFQMLLYILLALFLFNPTKTLRYEARFWALRVLGRIFCAPFFYVGFADFWLADQLNSLHTVFLDFQYFVCFYVQNSSWTTVTDAETCIMRELSMRPFVACLPAWFRFAQCLRRYRDTKEAFPHLMNAAKYATSFFVVIFSYLHLTNAKYYVLSTENPYFYLWITASIMSSCFTYTWDIKLDWGLFDSNAGENKFLREEIVYSSPYYYYFAIIEDFILRFGWAFSLSLTEMGYVHADLMVSIIAPLEVFR
;
A
#
# COMPACT_ATOMS: atom_id res chain seq x y z
N MET A 1 -24.42 -18.01 1.32
CA MET A 1 -23.59 -17.20 2.23
C MET A 1 -22.65 -18.05 3.09
N TYR A 2 -23.04 -19.24 3.56
CA TYR A 2 -22.22 -20.14 4.39
C TYR A 2 -20.92 -20.70 3.77
N ILE A 3 -20.89 -20.95 2.46
CA ILE A 3 -19.75 -21.59 1.77
C ILE A 3 -18.56 -20.62 1.58
N ASN A 4 -18.82 -19.31 1.53
CA ASN A 4 -17.80 -18.32 1.15
C ASN A 4 -16.76 -18.07 2.25
N ASN A 5 -17.17 -18.10 3.53
CA ASN A 5 -16.24 -17.84 4.65
C ASN A 5 -15.22 -18.98 4.81
N ILE A 6 -15.68 -20.23 4.78
CA ILE A 6 -14.78 -21.40 4.92
C ILE A 6 -13.74 -21.43 3.79
N PHE A 7 -14.14 -21.09 2.56
CA PHE A 7 -13.23 -21.02 1.42
C PHE A 7 -12.11 -19.99 1.63
N GLN A 8 -12.44 -18.78 2.11
CA GLN A 8 -11.45 -17.74 2.41
C GLN A 8 -10.45 -18.22 3.47
N MET A 9 -10.93 -18.81 4.56
CA MET A 9 -10.05 -19.36 5.61
C MET A 9 -9.13 -20.45 5.07
N LEU A 10 -9.66 -21.38 4.27
CA LEU A 10 -8.85 -22.42 3.64
C LEU A 10 -7.76 -21.83 2.74
N LEU A 11 -8.07 -20.79 1.97
CA LEU A 11 -7.08 -20.12 1.12
C LEU A 11 -5.93 -19.51 1.95
N TYR A 12 -6.24 -18.78 3.03
CA TYR A 12 -5.20 -18.22 3.91
C TYR A 12 -4.36 -19.31 4.59
N ILE A 13 -4.98 -20.40 5.04
CA ILE A 13 -4.27 -21.55 5.62
C ILE A 13 -3.36 -22.20 4.57
N LEU A 14 -3.84 -22.43 3.35
CA LEU A 14 -3.04 -23.00 2.26
C LEU A 14 -1.86 -22.10 1.89
N LEU A 15 -2.05 -20.78 1.83
CA LEU A 15 -0.98 -19.82 1.60
C LEU A 15 0.05 -19.83 2.73
N ALA A 16 -0.39 -19.90 3.99
CA ALA A 16 0.49 -19.99 5.14
C ALA A 16 1.28 -21.31 5.15
N LEU A 17 0.60 -22.43 4.91
CA LEU A 17 1.24 -23.74 4.77
C LEU A 17 2.25 -23.73 3.62
N PHE A 18 1.90 -23.15 2.47
CA PHE A 18 2.84 -23.00 1.36
C PHE A 18 4.07 -22.19 1.76
N LEU A 19 3.89 -21.00 2.36
CA LEU A 19 4.96 -20.06 2.66
C LEU A 19 5.91 -20.57 3.75
N PHE A 20 5.36 -21.15 4.82
CA PHE A 20 6.12 -21.63 5.98
C PHE A 20 6.53 -23.10 5.91
N ASN A 21 6.21 -23.81 4.82
CA ASN A 21 6.58 -25.21 4.66
C ASN A 21 8.11 -25.39 4.74
N PRO A 22 8.62 -26.13 5.75
CA PRO A 22 10.06 -26.30 5.98
C PRO A 22 10.71 -27.34 5.04
N THR A 23 9.91 -28.09 4.28
CA THR A 23 10.43 -29.11 3.35
C THR A 23 11.07 -28.45 2.13
N LYS A 24 12.11 -29.08 1.55
CA LYS A 24 12.82 -28.65 0.33
C LYS A 24 11.99 -28.82 -0.96
N THR A 25 10.69 -28.64 -0.88
CA THR A 25 9.74 -28.73 -1.99
C THR A 25 9.18 -27.33 -2.31
N LEU A 26 8.51 -27.17 -3.46
CA LEU A 26 7.74 -25.95 -3.77
C LEU A 26 8.54 -24.64 -3.60
N ARG A 27 9.73 -24.56 -4.22
CA ARG A 27 10.61 -23.37 -4.22
C ARG A 27 11.08 -22.92 -2.83
N TYR A 28 11.48 -23.87 -1.99
CA TYR A 28 12.04 -23.66 -0.64
C TYR A 28 12.96 -22.43 -0.50
N GLU A 29 14.01 -22.32 -1.34
CA GLU A 29 14.98 -21.20 -1.25
C GLU A 29 14.31 -19.83 -1.43
N ALA A 30 13.38 -19.71 -2.39
CA ALA A 30 12.67 -18.47 -2.65
C ALA A 30 11.74 -18.08 -1.48
N ARG A 31 11.06 -19.06 -0.88
CA ARG A 31 10.16 -18.81 0.27
C ARG A 31 10.91 -18.32 1.49
N PHE A 32 12.00 -19.00 1.87
CA PHE A 32 12.80 -18.59 3.02
C PHE A 32 13.59 -17.31 2.75
N TRP A 33 13.97 -17.04 1.50
CA TRP A 33 14.47 -15.74 1.11
C TRP A 33 13.41 -14.65 1.32
N ALA A 34 12.18 -14.85 0.84
CA ALA A 34 11.08 -13.90 1.02
C ALA A 34 10.76 -13.66 2.50
N LEU A 35 10.64 -14.73 3.30
CA LEU A 35 10.44 -14.64 4.75
C LEU A 35 11.55 -13.84 5.45
N ARG A 36 12.81 -14.07 5.06
CA ARG A 36 13.95 -13.33 5.63
C ARG A 36 13.92 -11.85 5.26
N VAL A 37 13.59 -11.52 4.01
CA VAL A 37 13.46 -10.13 3.55
C VAL A 37 12.29 -9.45 4.28
N LEU A 38 11.11 -10.07 4.33
CA LEU A 38 9.94 -9.56 5.05
C LEU A 38 10.25 -9.36 6.55
N GLY A 39 10.96 -10.30 7.18
CA GLY A 39 11.41 -10.15 8.57
C GLY A 39 12.28 -8.92 8.79
N ARG A 40 13.24 -8.65 7.88
CA ARG A 40 14.06 -7.42 7.96
C ARG A 40 13.24 -6.15 7.73
N ILE A 41 12.24 -6.19 6.86
CA ILE A 41 11.33 -5.07 6.58
C ILE A 41 10.48 -4.74 7.83
N PHE A 42 9.83 -5.75 8.42
CA PHE A 42 8.99 -5.57 9.60
C PHE A 42 9.79 -5.14 10.84
N CYS A 43 11.07 -5.51 10.90
CA CYS A 43 11.98 -5.06 11.93
C CYS A 43 12.83 -3.84 11.53
N ALA A 44 12.46 -3.09 10.48
CA ALA A 44 13.08 -1.78 10.24
C ALA A 44 12.83 -0.87 11.46
N PRO A 45 13.82 -0.06 11.90
CA PRO A 45 15.10 0.28 11.26
C PRO A 45 16.32 -0.53 11.74
N PHE A 46 16.12 -1.69 12.38
CA PHE A 46 17.20 -2.36 13.12
C PHE A 46 18.23 -3.06 12.23
N PHE A 47 17.87 -3.42 11.00
CA PHE A 47 18.75 -4.10 10.05
C PHE A 47 19.34 -3.17 8.99
N TYR A 48 20.46 -3.58 8.40
CA TYR A 48 20.98 -2.93 7.18
C TYR A 48 19.98 -3.12 6.02
N VAL A 49 19.80 -2.09 5.20
CA VAL A 49 18.80 -2.06 4.14
C VAL A 49 19.46 -2.34 2.80
N GLY A 50 19.30 -3.57 2.30
CA GLY A 50 19.74 -3.96 0.97
C GLY A 50 18.73 -3.63 -0.13
N PHE A 51 19.07 -3.94 -1.38
CA PHE A 51 18.19 -3.72 -2.53
C PHE A 51 16.84 -4.41 -2.38
N ALA A 52 16.86 -5.71 -2.09
CA ALA A 52 15.65 -6.50 -1.91
C ALA A 52 14.75 -5.97 -0.79
N ASP A 53 15.34 -5.45 0.29
CA ASP A 53 14.59 -4.93 1.44
C ASP A 53 13.81 -3.67 1.07
N PHE A 54 14.45 -2.73 0.37
CA PHE A 54 13.78 -1.50 -0.02
C PHE A 54 12.82 -1.71 -1.19
N TRP A 55 13.15 -2.58 -2.15
CA TRP A 55 12.30 -2.88 -3.29
C TRP A 55 11.02 -3.60 -2.85
N LEU A 56 11.13 -4.67 -2.04
CA LEU A 56 9.96 -5.41 -1.58
C LEU A 56 9.09 -4.56 -0.65
N ALA A 57 9.69 -3.75 0.23
CA ALA A 57 8.94 -2.82 1.07
C ALA A 57 8.18 -1.78 0.24
N ASP A 58 8.67 -1.41 -0.94
CA ASP A 58 7.99 -0.46 -1.81
C ASP A 58 6.71 -1.09 -2.37
N GLN A 59 6.80 -2.34 -2.82
CA GLN A 59 5.67 -3.16 -3.26
C GLN A 59 4.60 -3.34 -2.16
N LEU A 60 4.99 -3.36 -0.87
CA LEU A 60 4.01 -3.43 0.22
C LEU A 60 3.06 -2.22 0.26
N ASN A 61 3.47 -1.04 -0.25
CA ASN A 61 2.59 0.14 -0.29
C ASN A 61 1.40 -0.07 -1.23
N SER A 62 1.64 -0.74 -2.35
CA SER A 62 0.59 -1.16 -3.29
C SER A 62 -0.29 -2.29 -2.70
N LEU A 63 0.19 -3.01 -1.68
CA LEU A 63 -0.54 -4.08 -0.98
C LEU A 63 -1.23 -3.62 0.31
N HIS A 64 -1.38 -2.32 0.57
CA HIS A 64 -1.97 -1.83 1.83
C HIS A 64 -3.39 -2.39 2.10
N THR A 65 -4.22 -2.59 1.06
CA THR A 65 -5.54 -3.23 1.20
C THR A 65 -5.44 -4.64 1.76
N VAL A 66 -4.41 -5.40 1.38
CA VAL A 66 -4.17 -6.76 1.90
C VAL A 66 -3.89 -6.72 3.41
N PHE A 67 -3.20 -5.69 3.91
CA PHE A 67 -2.97 -5.54 5.36
C PHE A 67 -4.28 -5.28 6.12
N LEU A 68 -5.16 -4.43 5.56
CA LEU A 68 -6.47 -4.13 6.14
C LEU A 68 -7.40 -5.35 6.11
N ASP A 69 -7.46 -6.05 4.99
CA ASP A 69 -8.25 -7.27 4.85
C ASP A 69 -7.73 -8.37 5.78
N PHE A 70 -6.41 -8.47 5.96
CA PHE A 70 -5.82 -9.42 6.89
C PHE A 70 -6.16 -9.08 8.35
N GLN A 71 -6.16 -7.79 8.72
CA GLN A 71 -6.62 -7.34 10.04
C GLN A 71 -8.09 -7.74 10.27
N TYR A 72 -8.97 -7.46 9.30
CA TYR A 72 -10.37 -7.84 9.38
C TYR A 72 -10.53 -9.36 9.49
N PHE A 73 -9.82 -10.12 8.65
CA PHE A 73 -9.78 -11.58 8.67
C PHE A 73 -9.43 -12.12 10.06
N VAL A 74 -8.33 -11.64 10.66
CA VAL A 74 -7.91 -12.07 12.01
C VAL A 74 -8.99 -11.74 13.04
N CYS A 75 -9.57 -10.54 12.99
CA CYS A 75 -10.65 -10.19 13.91
C CYS A 75 -11.84 -11.13 13.78
N PHE A 76 -12.32 -11.32 12.53
CA PHE A 76 -13.52 -12.10 12.23
C PHE A 76 -13.41 -13.54 12.72
N TYR A 77 -12.30 -14.23 12.42
CA TYR A 77 -12.15 -15.65 12.78
C TYR A 77 -11.79 -15.89 14.25
N VAL A 78 -11.20 -14.90 14.93
CA VAL A 78 -10.86 -15.02 16.36
C VAL A 78 -12.04 -14.66 17.27
N GLN A 79 -12.85 -13.67 16.91
CA GLN A 79 -13.89 -13.14 17.80
C GLN A 79 -15.27 -13.78 17.60
N ASN A 80 -15.59 -14.28 16.41
CA ASN A 80 -16.89 -14.92 16.19
C ASN A 80 -16.91 -16.33 16.80
N SER A 81 -17.92 -16.59 17.64
CA SER A 81 -18.18 -17.90 18.24
C SER A 81 -18.56 -18.98 17.21
N SER A 82 -19.07 -18.56 16.05
CA SER A 82 -19.41 -19.40 14.91
C SER A 82 -18.98 -18.72 13.61
N TRP A 83 -18.24 -19.44 12.77
CA TRP A 83 -17.79 -18.93 11.46
C TRP A 83 -18.88 -19.00 10.37
N THR A 84 -20.02 -19.62 10.70
CA THR A 84 -21.16 -19.80 9.81
C THR A 84 -22.33 -18.87 10.17
N THR A 85 -22.51 -18.53 11.45
CA THR A 85 -23.55 -17.62 11.92
C THR A 85 -22.91 -16.41 12.57
N VAL A 86 -22.92 -15.28 11.85
CA VAL A 86 -22.36 -14.03 12.32
C VAL A 86 -23.32 -13.41 13.34
N THR A 87 -23.03 -13.58 14.64
CA THR A 87 -23.79 -12.97 15.73
C THR A 87 -23.28 -11.58 16.09
N ASP A 88 -21.99 -11.33 15.88
CA ASP A 88 -21.27 -10.16 16.43
C ASP A 88 -20.44 -9.40 15.38
N ALA A 89 -20.93 -9.30 14.13
CA ALA A 89 -20.24 -8.62 13.02
C ALA A 89 -19.80 -7.18 13.38
N GLU A 90 -20.63 -6.49 14.17
CA GLU A 90 -20.38 -5.11 14.60
C GLU A 90 -19.12 -4.96 15.47
N THR A 91 -18.76 -5.98 16.25
CA THR A 91 -17.59 -5.91 17.15
C THR A 91 -16.30 -5.75 16.36
N CYS A 92 -16.17 -6.51 15.27
CA CYS A 92 -14.99 -6.39 14.41
C CYS A 92 -14.97 -5.11 13.61
N ILE A 93 -16.11 -4.66 13.10
CA ILE A 93 -16.21 -3.37 12.38
C ILE A 93 -15.81 -2.19 13.30
N MET A 94 -16.25 -2.19 14.56
CA MET A 94 -15.90 -1.14 15.52
C MET A 94 -14.42 -1.17 15.94
N ARG A 95 -13.86 -2.37 16.20
CA ARG A 95 -12.43 -2.53 16.49
C ARG A 95 -11.56 -2.22 15.28
N GLU A 96 -12.04 -2.57 14.09
CA GLU A 96 -11.38 -2.27 12.82
C GLU A 96 -11.25 -0.76 12.68
N LEU A 97 -12.32 0.01 12.87
CA LEU A 97 -12.29 1.46 12.75
C LEU A 97 -11.17 2.09 13.59
N SER A 98 -10.98 1.63 14.83
CA SER A 98 -9.95 2.16 15.74
C SER A 98 -8.53 1.76 15.37
N MET A 99 -8.32 0.54 14.84
CA MET A 99 -6.99 -0.01 14.52
C MET A 99 -6.55 0.23 13.07
N ARG A 100 -7.51 0.48 12.18
CA ARG A 100 -7.32 0.73 10.75
C ARG A 100 -6.26 1.79 10.43
N PRO A 101 -6.20 2.96 11.09
CA PRO A 101 -5.15 3.94 10.78
C PRO A 101 -3.74 3.41 11.07
N PHE A 102 -3.56 2.57 12.10
CA PHE A 102 -2.25 2.00 12.41
C PHE A 102 -1.82 0.98 11.35
N VAL A 103 -2.73 0.08 10.97
CA VAL A 103 -2.45 -0.96 9.98
C VAL A 103 -2.27 -0.35 8.58
N ALA A 104 -3.08 0.62 8.20
CA ALA A 104 -2.95 1.35 6.94
C ALA A 104 -1.60 2.10 6.83
N CYS A 105 -1.04 2.57 7.96
CA CYS A 105 0.26 3.23 7.97
C CYS A 105 1.45 2.27 7.87
N LEU A 106 1.28 0.96 8.12
CA LEU A 106 2.39 0.02 8.24
C LEU A 106 3.30 -0.03 6.98
N PRO A 107 2.78 -0.17 5.75
CA PRO A 107 3.63 -0.22 4.56
C PRO A 107 4.49 1.04 4.39
N ALA A 108 3.89 2.22 4.53
CA ALA A 108 4.58 3.50 4.45
C ALA A 108 5.59 3.66 5.60
N TRP A 109 5.25 3.18 6.81
CA TRP A 109 6.13 3.19 7.97
C TRP A 109 7.40 2.36 7.73
N PHE A 110 7.28 1.16 7.16
CA PHE A 110 8.46 0.33 6.90
C PHE A 110 9.44 1.03 5.96
N ARG A 111 8.93 1.67 4.88
CA ARG A 111 9.77 2.44 3.96
C ARG A 111 10.35 3.69 4.60
N PHE A 112 9.55 4.45 5.36
CA PHE A 112 10.01 5.59 6.13
C PHE A 112 11.18 5.21 7.06
N ALA A 113 11.01 4.15 7.86
CA ALA A 113 12.03 3.66 8.78
C ALA A 113 13.30 3.20 8.05
N GLN A 114 13.17 2.50 6.92
CA GLN A 114 14.31 2.12 6.07
C GLN A 114 15.05 3.34 5.50
N CYS A 115 14.33 4.37 5.05
CA CYS A 115 14.93 5.59 4.53
C CYS A 115 15.73 6.33 5.61
N LEU A 116 15.19 6.45 6.82
CA LEU A 116 15.93 7.00 7.97
C LEU A 116 17.15 6.15 8.32
N ARG A 117 17.01 4.82 8.27
CA ARG A 117 18.13 3.90 8.50
C ARG A 117 19.25 4.10 7.49
N ARG A 118 18.92 4.21 6.20
CA ARG A 118 19.91 4.47 5.14
C ARG A 118 20.59 5.82 5.32
N TYR A 119 19.82 6.88 5.64
CA TYR A 119 20.41 8.18 6.00
C TYR A 119 21.39 8.06 7.17
N ARG A 120 21.04 7.31 8.21
CA ARG A 120 21.92 7.13 9.36
C ARG A 120 23.23 6.46 8.98
N ASP A 121 23.18 5.46 8.12
CA ASP A 121 24.33 4.63 7.72
C ASP A 121 25.23 5.34 6.69
N THR A 122 24.67 6.07 5.72
CA THR A 122 25.43 6.75 4.65
C THR A 122 25.73 8.23 4.92
N LYS A 123 24.93 8.88 5.78
CA LYS A 123 24.89 10.34 6.02
C LYS A 123 24.48 11.18 4.81
N GLU A 124 23.99 10.56 3.75
CA GLU A 124 23.52 11.26 2.54
C GLU A 124 22.07 11.70 2.71
N ALA A 125 21.86 13.01 2.83
CA ALA A 125 20.52 13.57 3.01
C ALA A 125 19.62 13.33 1.79
N PHE A 126 20.15 13.54 0.58
CA PHE A 126 19.50 13.15 -0.67
C PHE A 126 20.14 11.85 -1.19
N PRO A 127 19.36 10.84 -1.59
CA PRO A 127 17.90 10.82 -1.70
C PRO A 127 17.16 10.42 -0.41
N HIS A 128 17.86 10.00 0.65
CA HIS A 128 17.24 9.27 1.77
C HIS A 128 16.18 10.05 2.56
N LEU A 129 16.46 11.28 3.00
CA LEU A 129 15.51 12.08 3.78
C LEU A 129 14.34 12.56 2.93
N MET A 130 14.57 12.90 1.66
CA MET A 130 13.48 13.28 0.76
C MET A 130 12.55 12.09 0.48
N ASN A 131 13.11 10.89 0.34
CA ASN A 131 12.31 9.68 0.21
C ASN A 131 11.57 9.34 1.53
N ALA A 132 12.17 9.60 2.69
CA ALA A 132 11.46 9.49 3.96
C ALA A 132 10.27 10.47 4.03
N ALA A 133 10.46 11.72 3.60
CA ALA A 133 9.39 12.71 3.53
C ALA A 133 8.27 12.28 2.57
N LYS A 134 8.62 11.65 1.44
CA LYS A 134 7.67 11.04 0.49
C LYS A 134 6.75 10.04 1.18
N TYR A 135 7.27 9.05 1.92
CA TYR A 135 6.40 8.10 2.63
C TYR A 135 5.67 8.71 3.84
N ALA A 136 6.23 9.77 4.44
CA ALA A 136 5.57 10.46 5.54
C ALA A 136 4.27 11.18 5.09
N THR A 137 4.14 11.58 3.82
CA THR A 137 2.89 12.18 3.33
C THR A 137 1.70 11.22 3.45
N SER A 138 1.93 9.91 3.30
CA SER A 138 0.90 8.88 3.46
C SER A 138 0.32 8.83 4.87
N PHE A 139 1.10 9.17 5.91
CA PHE A 139 0.57 9.25 7.28
C PHE A 139 -0.50 10.33 7.42
N PHE A 140 -0.31 11.49 6.78
CA PHE A 140 -1.30 12.57 6.79
C PHE A 140 -2.57 12.16 6.05
N VAL A 141 -2.45 11.45 4.92
CA VAL A 141 -3.60 10.90 4.18
C VAL A 141 -4.43 10.00 5.10
N VAL A 142 -3.78 9.05 5.77
CA VAL A 142 -4.47 8.11 6.68
C VAL A 142 -5.07 8.81 7.89
N ILE A 143 -4.34 9.73 8.53
CA ILE A 143 -4.82 10.49 9.70
C ILE A 143 -6.06 11.31 9.34
N PHE A 144 -6.02 12.07 8.25
CA PHE A 144 -7.16 12.92 7.88
C PHE A 144 -8.34 12.09 7.36
N SER A 145 -8.09 10.97 6.66
CA SER A 145 -9.14 10.02 6.28
C SER A 145 -9.84 9.44 7.51
N TYR A 146 -9.07 9.03 8.53
CA TYR A 146 -9.62 8.53 9.78
C TYR A 146 -10.46 9.60 10.50
N LEU A 147 -9.93 10.81 10.65
CA LEU A 147 -10.66 11.93 11.28
C LEU A 147 -11.94 12.29 10.52
N HIS A 148 -11.91 12.25 9.18
CA HIS A 148 -13.09 12.44 8.35
C HIS A 148 -14.17 11.40 8.69
N LEU A 149 -13.80 10.11 8.72
CA LEU A 149 -14.73 9.01 9.01
C LEU A 149 -15.28 9.07 10.45
N THR A 150 -14.44 9.32 11.46
CA THR A 150 -14.89 9.35 12.87
C THR A 150 -15.79 10.54 13.18
N ASN A 151 -15.65 11.62 12.42
CA ASN A 151 -16.42 12.84 12.60
C ASN A 151 -17.63 12.92 11.66
N ALA A 152 -17.81 11.96 10.75
CA ALA A 152 -18.90 11.96 9.78
C ALA A 152 -20.29 12.10 10.44
N LYS A 153 -20.50 11.52 11.63
CA LYS A 153 -21.76 11.61 12.38
C LYS A 153 -22.17 13.04 12.81
N TYR A 154 -21.25 13.99 12.80
CA TYR A 154 -21.52 15.38 13.20
C TYR A 154 -21.90 16.28 12.03
N TYR A 155 -21.88 15.78 10.80
CA TYR A 155 -22.12 16.54 9.58
C TYR A 155 -23.16 15.81 8.72
N VAL A 156 -24.00 16.57 8.00
CA VAL A 156 -25.01 15.96 7.11
C VAL A 156 -24.37 15.64 5.77
N LEU A 157 -23.51 16.52 5.27
CA LEU A 157 -22.73 16.31 4.06
C LEU A 157 -21.23 16.16 4.36
N SER A 158 -20.56 15.30 3.59
CA SER A 158 -19.09 15.15 3.64
C SER A 158 -18.35 16.48 3.42
N THR A 159 -18.91 17.37 2.60
CA THR A 159 -18.35 18.71 2.32
C THR A 159 -18.47 19.70 3.48
N GLU A 160 -19.29 19.42 4.49
CA GLU A 160 -19.36 20.26 5.70
C GLU A 160 -18.25 19.88 6.70
N ASN A 161 -17.66 18.68 6.53
CA ASN A 161 -16.63 18.16 7.40
C ASN A 161 -15.26 18.74 6.99
N PRO A 162 -14.58 19.55 7.83
CA PRO A 162 -13.29 20.15 7.48
C PRO A 162 -12.19 19.10 7.23
N TYR A 163 -12.29 17.92 7.85
CA TYR A 163 -11.33 16.84 7.65
C TYR A 163 -11.43 16.23 6.25
N PHE A 164 -12.57 16.36 5.57
CA PHE A 164 -12.69 15.97 4.17
C PHE A 164 -11.68 16.74 3.31
N TYR A 165 -11.65 18.08 3.43
CA TYR A 165 -10.70 18.90 2.66
C TYR A 165 -9.24 18.63 3.02
N LEU A 166 -8.93 18.45 4.31
CA LEU A 166 -7.58 18.08 4.73
C LEU A 166 -7.15 16.74 4.14
N TRP A 167 -8.05 15.76 4.10
CA TRP A 167 -7.80 14.46 3.47
C TRP A 167 -7.57 14.59 1.97
N ILE A 168 -8.39 15.35 1.26
CA ILE A 168 -8.22 15.60 -0.18
C ILE A 168 -6.88 16.29 -0.46
N THR A 169 -6.56 17.34 0.27
CA THR A 169 -5.28 18.07 0.10
C THR A 169 -4.09 17.15 0.37
N ALA A 170 -4.11 16.38 1.46
CA ALA A 170 -3.04 15.43 1.75
C ALA A 170 -2.92 14.34 0.67
N SER A 171 -4.04 13.85 0.13
CA SER A 171 -4.06 12.83 -0.92
C SER A 171 -3.45 13.37 -2.22
N ILE A 172 -3.82 14.60 -2.62
CA ILE A 172 -3.23 15.27 -3.78
C ILE A 172 -1.71 15.46 -3.58
N MET A 173 -1.29 15.99 -2.43
CA MET A 173 0.13 16.21 -2.14
C MET A 173 0.92 14.90 -2.17
N SER A 174 0.38 13.83 -1.56
CA SER A 174 1.01 12.52 -1.52
C SER A 174 1.11 11.88 -2.91
N SER A 175 0.02 11.90 -3.70
CA SER A 175 0.02 11.36 -5.06
C SER A 175 0.97 12.14 -5.97
N CYS A 176 0.94 13.48 -5.94
CA CYS A 176 1.82 14.32 -6.75
C CYS A 176 3.29 14.14 -6.39
N PHE A 177 3.64 14.12 -5.10
CA PHE A 177 5.03 13.93 -4.67
C PHE A 177 5.53 12.54 -5.12
N THR A 178 4.77 11.49 -4.85
CA THR A 178 5.22 10.14 -5.18
C THR A 178 5.30 9.91 -6.70
N TYR A 179 4.30 10.35 -7.46
CA TYR A 179 4.34 10.31 -8.93
C TYR A 179 5.55 11.08 -9.51
N THR A 180 5.83 12.26 -8.96
CA THR A 180 7.02 13.04 -9.37
C THR A 180 8.31 12.30 -9.04
N TRP A 181 8.36 11.60 -7.91
CA TRP A 181 9.50 10.78 -7.51
C TRP A 181 9.73 9.63 -8.50
N ASP A 182 8.69 8.86 -8.79
CA ASP A 182 8.80 7.66 -9.64
C ASP A 182 9.29 8.06 -11.05
N ILE A 183 8.70 9.11 -11.60
CA ILE A 183 9.08 9.65 -12.90
C ILE A 183 10.49 10.20 -12.92
N LYS A 184 10.84 11.12 -12.02
CA LYS A 184 12.12 11.85 -12.12
C LYS A 184 13.31 11.10 -11.53
N LEU A 185 13.11 10.38 -10.44
CA LEU A 185 14.20 9.78 -9.67
C LEU A 185 14.35 8.29 -9.94
N ASP A 186 13.25 7.54 -10.05
CA ASP A 186 13.35 6.10 -10.25
C ASP A 186 13.48 5.76 -11.75
N TRP A 187 12.78 6.49 -12.63
CA TRP A 187 12.82 6.28 -14.09
C TRP A 187 13.69 7.27 -14.85
N GLY A 188 14.11 8.37 -14.22
CA GLY A 188 15.02 9.35 -14.83
C GLY A 188 14.36 10.17 -15.94
N LEU A 189 13.05 10.43 -15.85
CA LEU A 189 12.37 11.23 -16.85
C LEU A 189 12.97 12.64 -16.87
N PHE A 190 13.44 13.10 -18.02
CA PHE A 190 14.18 14.36 -18.21
C PHE A 190 15.64 14.36 -17.75
N ASP A 191 16.28 13.19 -17.62
CA ASP A 191 17.74 13.15 -17.49
C ASP A 191 18.40 13.74 -18.75
N SER A 192 19.27 14.73 -18.58
CA SER A 192 20.05 15.36 -19.64
C SER A 192 21.01 14.41 -20.35
N ASN A 193 21.28 13.24 -19.76
CA ASN A 193 22.18 12.19 -20.29
C ASN A 193 21.42 11.03 -20.97
N ALA A 194 20.17 11.23 -21.39
CA ALA A 194 19.27 10.19 -21.90
C ALA A 194 19.70 9.45 -23.20
N GLY A 195 20.83 9.79 -23.82
CA GLY A 195 21.34 9.12 -25.03
C GLY A 195 20.29 8.97 -26.13
N GLU A 196 20.11 7.75 -26.65
CA GLU A 196 19.09 7.41 -27.66
C GLU A 196 17.67 7.23 -27.07
N ASN A 197 17.53 7.11 -25.75
CA ASN A 197 16.28 6.87 -25.06
C ASN A 197 15.61 8.21 -24.70
N LYS A 198 14.90 8.83 -25.65
CA LYS A 198 14.29 10.15 -25.46
C LYS A 198 13.53 10.25 -24.12
N PHE A 199 14.04 11.10 -23.21
CA PHE A 199 13.53 11.35 -21.87
C PHE A 199 13.73 10.26 -20.82
N LEU A 200 14.36 9.11 -21.05
CA LEU A 200 14.58 8.09 -20.00
C LEU A 200 16.06 8.02 -19.60
N ARG A 201 16.38 7.35 -18.48
CA ARG A 201 17.77 7.08 -18.09
C ARG A 201 18.53 6.27 -19.15
N GLU A 202 19.87 6.40 -19.14
CA GLU A 202 20.77 5.77 -20.12
C GLU A 202 20.65 4.24 -20.15
N GLU A 203 20.62 3.59 -18.98
CA GLU A 203 20.46 2.13 -18.87
C GLU A 203 19.01 1.70 -18.64
N ILE A 204 18.34 1.27 -19.71
CA ILE A 204 17.02 0.62 -19.63
C ILE A 204 17.17 -0.90 -19.45
N VAL A 205 16.32 -1.47 -18.59
CA VAL A 205 16.26 -2.92 -18.33
C VAL A 205 15.43 -3.63 -19.40
N TYR A 206 14.36 -2.97 -19.86
CA TYR A 206 13.51 -3.50 -20.93
C TYR A 206 13.99 -3.02 -22.29
N SER A 207 13.96 -3.91 -23.28
CA SER A 207 14.43 -3.65 -24.64
C SER A 207 13.59 -2.62 -25.40
N SER A 208 12.37 -2.33 -24.94
CA SER A 208 11.47 -1.39 -25.61
C SER A 208 11.08 -0.22 -24.69
N PRO A 209 11.28 1.04 -25.14
CA PRO A 209 10.88 2.23 -24.37
C PRO A 209 9.36 2.35 -24.19
N TYR A 210 8.56 1.68 -25.02
CA TYR A 210 7.09 1.71 -24.91
C TYR A 210 6.58 1.15 -23.58
N TYR A 211 7.29 0.19 -22.98
CA TYR A 211 6.92 -0.33 -21.65
C TYR A 211 7.02 0.76 -20.58
N TYR A 212 8.02 1.64 -20.67
CA TYR A 212 8.19 2.75 -19.74
C TYR A 212 7.12 3.81 -19.94
N TYR A 213 6.77 4.16 -21.18
CA TYR A 213 5.68 5.11 -21.44
C TYR A 213 4.31 4.58 -20.99
N PHE A 214 4.06 3.29 -21.20
CA PHE A 214 2.86 2.65 -20.67
C PHE A 214 2.83 2.70 -19.13
N ALA A 215 3.93 2.31 -18.47
CA ALA A 215 4.05 2.37 -17.02
C ALA A 215 3.87 3.80 -16.47
N ILE A 216 4.34 4.83 -17.17
CA ILE A 216 4.09 6.24 -16.78
C ILE A 216 2.62 6.58 -16.75
N ILE A 217 1.87 6.20 -17.79
CA ILE A 217 0.45 6.49 -17.88
C ILE A 217 -0.33 5.65 -16.86
N GLU A 218 0.03 4.38 -16.70
CA GLU A 218 -0.60 3.45 -15.77
C GLU A 218 -0.36 3.87 -14.31
N ASP A 219 0.88 4.20 -13.93
CA ASP A 219 1.21 4.73 -12.61
C ASP A 219 0.44 6.01 -12.31
N PHE A 220 0.33 6.94 -13.28
CA PHE A 220 -0.50 8.13 -13.10
C PHE A 220 -1.97 7.79 -12.80
N ILE A 221 -2.58 6.92 -13.60
CA ILE A 221 -3.99 6.55 -13.43
C ILE A 221 -4.21 5.91 -12.05
N LEU A 222 -3.35 4.99 -11.64
CA LEU A 222 -3.49 4.27 -10.37
C LEU A 222 -3.16 5.16 -9.16
N ARG A 223 -2.12 6.01 -9.23
CA ARG A 223 -1.78 7.02 -8.21
C ARG A 223 -2.94 7.95 -7.86
N PHE A 224 -3.80 8.24 -8.84
CA PHE A 224 -5.02 9.05 -8.68
C PHE A 224 -6.31 8.19 -8.65
N GLY A 225 -6.19 6.86 -8.54
CA GLY A 225 -7.30 5.91 -8.45
C GLY A 225 -8.25 6.23 -7.29
N TRP A 226 -7.72 6.75 -6.18
CA TRP A 226 -8.53 7.19 -5.04
C TRP A 226 -9.54 8.29 -5.41
N ALA A 227 -9.19 9.20 -6.34
CA ALA A 227 -10.07 10.29 -6.75
C ALA A 227 -11.23 9.76 -7.61
N PHE A 228 -10.95 8.78 -8.48
CA PHE A 228 -11.98 8.08 -9.25
C PHE A 228 -12.91 7.29 -8.33
N SER A 229 -12.34 6.55 -7.36
CA SER A 229 -13.12 5.81 -6.36
C SER A 229 -14.04 6.73 -5.59
N LEU A 230 -13.51 7.84 -5.05
CA LEU A 230 -14.31 8.80 -4.30
C LEU A 230 -15.44 9.38 -5.15
N SER A 231 -15.12 9.83 -6.37
CA SER A 231 -16.10 10.47 -7.25
C SER A 231 -17.27 9.53 -7.59
N LEU A 232 -16.97 8.30 -7.98
CA LEU A 232 -18.00 7.32 -8.37
C LEU A 232 -18.85 6.85 -7.18
N THR A 233 -18.26 6.77 -5.99
CA THR A 233 -18.97 6.39 -4.77
C THR A 233 -19.86 7.53 -4.26
N GLU A 234 -19.38 8.77 -4.24
CA GLU A 234 -20.18 9.94 -3.80
C GLU A 234 -21.33 10.24 -4.78
N MET A 235 -21.16 9.99 -6.09
CA MET A 235 -22.24 10.10 -7.07
C MET A 235 -23.26 8.95 -7.01
N GLY A 236 -23.01 7.93 -6.19
CA GLY A 236 -23.89 6.77 -6.05
C GLY A 236 -23.91 5.84 -7.27
N TYR A 237 -22.97 5.97 -8.20
CA TYR A 237 -22.91 5.10 -9.39
C TYR A 237 -22.33 3.72 -9.06
N VAL A 238 -21.39 3.64 -8.12
CA VAL A 238 -20.69 2.41 -7.77
C VAL A 238 -20.52 2.30 -6.26
N HIS A 239 -20.80 1.13 -5.69
CA HIS A 239 -20.53 0.84 -4.29
C HIS A 239 -19.02 0.88 -3.98
N ALA A 240 -18.64 1.42 -2.82
CA ALA A 240 -17.26 1.54 -2.38
C ALA A 240 -16.49 0.20 -2.42
N ASP A 241 -17.12 -0.88 -1.96
CA ASP A 241 -16.51 -2.22 -1.92
C ASP A 241 -16.19 -2.76 -3.32
N LEU A 242 -17.02 -2.42 -4.32
CA LEU A 242 -16.77 -2.78 -5.71
C LEU A 242 -15.59 -1.99 -6.28
N MET A 243 -15.49 -0.69 -5.96
CA MET A 243 -14.34 0.12 -6.35
C MET A 243 -13.03 -0.44 -5.75
N VAL A 244 -13.03 -0.80 -4.47
CA VAL A 244 -11.86 -1.42 -3.82
C VAL A 244 -11.51 -2.76 -4.47
N SER A 245 -12.52 -3.58 -4.79
CA SER A 245 -12.32 -4.88 -5.45
C SER A 245 -11.69 -4.77 -6.84
N ILE A 246 -11.88 -3.63 -7.54
CA ILE A 246 -11.29 -3.35 -8.85
C ILE A 246 -9.91 -2.71 -8.70
N ILE A 247 -9.77 -1.70 -7.85
CA ILE A 247 -8.54 -0.91 -7.72
C ILE A 247 -7.45 -1.70 -7.00
N ALA A 248 -7.76 -2.47 -5.95
CA ALA A 248 -6.75 -3.12 -5.13
C ALA A 248 -5.90 -4.15 -5.91
N PRO A 249 -6.46 -5.00 -6.80
CA PRO A 249 -5.64 -5.84 -7.67
C PRO A 249 -4.83 -5.05 -8.71
N LEU A 250 -5.35 -3.91 -9.18
CA LEU A 250 -4.64 -3.07 -10.15
C LEU A 250 -3.43 -2.37 -9.54
N GLU A 251 -3.52 -1.93 -8.27
CA GLU A 251 -2.40 -1.34 -7.54
C GLU A 251 -1.17 -2.26 -7.51
N VAL A 252 -1.32 -3.58 -7.59
CA VAL A 252 -0.21 -4.54 -7.63
C VAL A 252 0.69 -4.35 -8.86
N PHE A 253 0.15 -3.80 -9.96
CA PHE A 253 0.92 -3.57 -11.19
C PHE A 253 1.74 -2.27 -11.16
N ARG A 254 1.48 -1.39 -10.19
CA ARG A 254 2.22 -0.15 -9.94
C ARG A 254 3.40 -0.39 -9.00
#